data_AF-A0A0J8YIE6-F1
#
_entry.id   AF-A0A0J8YIE6-F1
#
_cell.length_a   1.000
_cell.length_b   1.000
_cell.length_c   1.000
_cell.angle_alpha   90.00
_cell.angle_beta   90.00
_cell.angle_gamma   90.00
#
_symmetry.space_group_name_H-M   'P 1'
#
loop_
_entity.id
_entity.type
_entity.pdbx_description
1 polymer ?
#
loop_
_entity_poly.entity_id
_entity_poly.type
_entity_poly.pdbx_seq_one_letter_code
_entity_poly.pdbx_strand_id
1 'polypeptide(L)'
;NEYDPHPYELQGVAVSSEGSQPTPTLSVGNVMNYVTALCLQYDDMVKAKVKVHYTFKRYLDAANWKQGNPDANPNEEREQLFYINSKTSETRSQVDFELCSPFNLQSLQLPTRQITPVCTWCMRGWYRSGTGCDYAGSNYFTKDGVATDDPSKDVCGGRLDDCKLRFGESSPLSFGGFPGANLQGK
;
A
#
# COMPACT_ATOMS: atom_id res chain seq x y z
N ASN A 1 -21.86 4.27 -1.64
CA ASN A 1 -21.68 3.17 -2.60
C ASN A 1 -23.01 2.53 -2.83
N GLU A 2 -23.37 2.26 -4.08
CA GLU A 2 -24.55 1.48 -4.47
C GLU A 2 -24.04 0.10 -4.91
N TYR A 3 -24.76 -0.97 -4.54
CA TYR A 3 -24.35 -2.34 -4.78
C TYR A 3 -25.47 -3.11 -5.49
N ASP A 4 -25.19 -3.61 -6.68
CA ASP A 4 -26.13 -4.43 -7.44
C ASP A 4 -26.06 -5.90 -7.01
N PRO A 5 -27.20 -6.61 -6.97
CA PRO A 5 -27.20 -8.04 -6.68
C PRO A 5 -26.54 -8.80 -7.83
N HIS A 6 -25.43 -9.49 -7.53
CA HIS A 6 -24.75 -10.38 -8.46
C HIS A 6 -24.56 -11.76 -7.82
N PRO A 7 -24.73 -12.88 -8.53
CA PRO A 7 -24.50 -14.21 -7.96
C PRO A 7 -23.02 -14.39 -7.61
N TYR A 8 -22.73 -14.64 -6.33
CA TYR A 8 -21.41 -15.00 -5.85
C TYR A 8 -21.51 -15.97 -4.67
N GLU A 9 -20.40 -16.66 -4.42
CA GLU A 9 -20.17 -17.49 -3.25
C GLU A 9 -18.78 -17.18 -2.69
N LEU A 10 -18.69 -16.98 -1.38
CA LEU A 10 -17.44 -16.68 -0.68
C LEU A 10 -17.24 -17.70 0.43
N GLN A 11 -16.18 -18.50 0.33
CA GLN A 11 -15.86 -19.59 1.25
C GLN A 11 -14.47 -19.41 1.86
N GLY A 12 -14.23 -20.03 3.02
CA GLY A 12 -12.91 -20.05 3.65
C GLY A 12 -12.47 -18.73 4.30
N VAL A 13 -13.40 -17.79 4.50
CA VAL A 13 -13.11 -16.58 5.27
C VAL A 13 -12.94 -16.95 6.74
N ALA A 14 -11.72 -16.79 7.24
CA ALA A 14 -11.40 -16.95 8.64
C ALA A 14 -10.56 -15.78 9.13
N VAL A 15 -10.52 -15.61 10.46
CA VAL A 15 -9.57 -14.73 11.13
C VAL A 15 -8.67 -15.64 11.95
N SER A 16 -7.41 -15.77 11.55
CA SER A 16 -6.42 -16.62 12.24
C SER A 16 -5.39 -15.76 12.95
N SER A 17 -5.09 -16.14 14.20
CA SER A 17 -3.95 -15.61 14.97
C SER A 17 -2.71 -16.51 14.87
N GLU A 18 -2.81 -17.67 14.20
CA GLU A 18 -1.80 -18.75 14.22
C GLU A 18 -0.81 -18.67 13.03
N GLY A 19 -0.49 -17.46 12.57
CA GLY A 19 0.59 -17.18 11.62
C GLY A 19 0.27 -17.44 10.15
N SER A 20 -0.45 -18.52 9.80
CA SER A 20 -0.93 -18.72 8.43
C SER A 20 -2.22 -17.95 8.18
N GLN A 21 -2.17 -17.05 7.20
CA GLN A 21 -3.35 -16.29 6.77
C GLN A 21 -4.21 -17.16 5.85
N PRO A 22 -5.54 -17.22 6.05
CA PRO A 22 -6.43 -17.97 5.18
C PRO A 22 -6.40 -17.40 3.77
N THR A 23 -6.62 -18.28 2.79
CA THR A 23 -6.79 -17.97 1.37
C THR A 23 -8.23 -18.29 0.97
N PRO A 24 -9.18 -17.36 1.19
CA PRO A 24 -10.57 -17.60 0.86
C PRO A 24 -10.76 -17.78 -0.65
N THR A 25 -11.82 -18.50 -1.04
CA THR A 25 -12.21 -18.64 -2.44
C THR A 25 -13.44 -17.79 -2.69
N LEU A 26 -13.37 -16.95 -3.72
CA LEU A 26 -14.49 -16.16 -4.24
C LEU A 26 -14.91 -16.70 -5.60
N SER A 27 -16.10 -17.27 -5.65
CA SER A 27 -16.74 -17.77 -6.86
C SER A 27 -17.77 -16.76 -7.33
N VAL A 28 -17.67 -16.29 -8.58
CA VAL A 28 -18.56 -15.26 -9.15
C VAL A 28 -19.27 -15.81 -10.38
N GLY A 29 -20.59 -15.68 -10.44
CA GLY A 29 -21.37 -16.12 -11.58
C GLY A 29 -21.02 -15.33 -12.84
N ASN A 30 -20.74 -16.03 -13.94
CA ASN A 30 -20.30 -15.45 -15.20
C ASN A 30 -21.49 -15.12 -16.12
N VAL A 31 -22.47 -14.38 -15.59
CA VAL A 31 -23.69 -13.99 -16.33
C VAL A 31 -23.30 -13.20 -17.57
N MET A 32 -23.75 -13.63 -18.74
CA MET A 32 -23.45 -12.99 -20.04
C MET A 32 -21.94 -12.85 -20.34
N ASN A 33 -21.09 -13.73 -19.79
CA ASN A 33 -19.62 -13.64 -19.88
C ASN A 33 -19.02 -12.35 -19.32
N TYR A 34 -19.76 -11.65 -18.43
CA TYR A 34 -19.33 -10.36 -17.89
C TYR A 34 -18.01 -10.46 -17.12
N VAL A 35 -17.87 -11.47 -16.26
CA VAL A 35 -16.67 -11.64 -15.42
C VAL A 35 -15.46 -12.04 -16.28
N THR A 36 -15.66 -12.92 -17.27
CA THR A 36 -14.62 -13.24 -18.26
C THR A 36 -14.14 -12.01 -19.02
N ALA A 37 -15.05 -11.13 -19.44
CA ALA A 37 -14.68 -9.89 -20.12
C ALA A 37 -13.83 -8.98 -19.22
N LEU A 38 -14.16 -8.89 -17.93
CA LEU A 38 -13.35 -8.16 -16.95
C LEU A 38 -11.97 -8.80 -16.74
N CYS A 39 -11.90 -10.13 -16.63
CA CYS A 39 -10.62 -10.84 -16.56
C CYS A 39 -9.73 -10.53 -17.77
N LEU A 40 -10.29 -10.52 -18.99
CA LEU A 40 -9.53 -10.19 -20.20
C LEU A 40 -9.07 -8.72 -20.23
N GLN A 41 -9.88 -7.80 -19.69
CA GLN A 41 -9.57 -6.36 -19.69
C GLN A 41 -8.56 -5.96 -18.60
N TYR A 42 -8.56 -6.66 -17.47
CA TYR A 42 -7.81 -6.30 -16.26
C TYR A 42 -6.82 -7.38 -15.82
N ASP A 43 -6.26 -8.15 -16.77
CA ASP A 43 -5.24 -9.17 -16.51
C ASP A 43 -5.64 -10.13 -15.36
N ASP A 44 -6.77 -10.80 -15.54
CA ASP A 44 -7.42 -11.69 -14.57
C ASP A 44 -7.79 -11.02 -13.23
N MET A 45 -7.85 -9.69 -13.21
CA MET A 45 -8.12 -8.85 -12.04
C MET A 45 -7.14 -9.10 -10.88
N VAL A 46 -5.93 -9.58 -11.18
CA VAL A 46 -4.92 -9.86 -10.16
C VAL A 46 -4.57 -8.56 -9.42
N LYS A 47 -4.54 -8.61 -8.08
CA LYS A 47 -4.41 -7.47 -7.14
C LYS A 47 -5.63 -6.54 -7.06
N ALA A 48 -6.76 -6.87 -7.70
CA ALA A 48 -7.99 -6.15 -7.46
C ALA A 48 -8.41 -6.29 -5.98
N LYS A 49 -8.95 -5.19 -5.42
CA LYS A 49 -9.39 -5.14 -4.03
C LYS A 49 -10.79 -5.73 -3.92
N VAL A 50 -10.95 -6.69 -3.02
CA VAL A 50 -12.24 -7.27 -2.64
C VAL A 50 -12.54 -6.83 -1.22
N LYS A 51 -13.57 -6.00 -1.05
CA LYS A 51 -14.03 -5.53 0.27
C LYS A 51 -15.29 -6.29 0.65
N VAL A 52 -15.25 -6.94 1.80
CA VAL A 52 -16.39 -7.66 2.36
C VAL A 52 -16.93 -6.86 3.53
N HIS A 53 -18.14 -6.35 3.38
CA HIS A 53 -18.83 -5.57 4.41
C HIS A 53 -19.72 -6.51 5.24
N TYR A 54 -19.44 -6.60 6.54
CA TYR A 54 -20.28 -7.32 7.49
C TYR A 54 -21.11 -6.31 8.28
N THR A 55 -22.43 -6.38 8.14
CA THR A 55 -23.36 -5.57 8.93
C THR A 55 -24.59 -6.39 9.30
N PHE A 56 -25.33 -5.95 10.32
CA PHE A 56 -26.62 -6.54 10.64
C PHE A 56 -27.71 -5.96 9.74
N LYS A 57 -28.67 -6.81 9.34
CA LYS A 57 -29.83 -6.41 8.52
C LYS A 57 -30.52 -5.12 9.00
N ARG A 58 -30.60 -4.92 10.33
CA ARG A 58 -31.24 -3.73 10.93
C ARG A 58 -30.54 -2.41 10.61
N TYR A 59 -29.24 -2.42 10.31
CA TYR A 59 -28.45 -1.22 10.06
C TYR A 59 -28.35 -0.85 8.57
N LEU A 60 -28.92 -1.67 7.68
CA LEU A 60 -29.01 -1.38 6.25
C LEU A 60 -29.77 -0.07 6.00
N ASP A 61 -29.50 0.57 4.86
CA ASP A 61 -30.15 1.83 4.52
C ASP A 61 -31.67 1.70 4.34
N ALA A 62 -32.35 2.85 4.34
CA ALA A 62 -33.80 2.90 4.24
C ALA A 62 -34.34 2.41 2.87
N ALA A 63 -33.52 2.49 1.81
CA ALA A 63 -33.90 2.09 0.46
C ALA A 63 -34.22 0.59 0.34
N ASN A 64 -33.63 -0.23 1.23
CA ASN A 64 -33.90 -1.67 1.27
C ASN A 64 -35.30 -2.03 1.83
N TRP A 65 -36.02 -1.12 2.52
CA TRP A 65 -37.31 -1.41 3.16
C TRP A 65 -38.49 -0.60 2.61
N LYS A 66 -39.66 -1.27 2.51
CA LYS A 66 -40.91 -0.66 2.03
C LYS A 66 -41.39 0.56 2.84
N GLN A 67 -41.06 0.62 4.13
CA GLN A 67 -41.45 1.71 5.05
C GLN A 67 -40.23 2.54 5.50
N GLY A 68 -39.08 2.38 4.84
CA GLY A 68 -37.81 2.94 5.30
C GLY A 68 -37.20 2.17 6.47
N ASN A 69 -36.06 2.68 6.98
CA ASN A 69 -35.37 2.09 8.13
C ASN A 69 -34.93 3.18 9.12
N PRO A 70 -35.59 3.32 10.30
CA PRO A 70 -35.18 4.29 11.32
C PRO A 70 -33.87 3.91 12.03
N ASP A 71 -33.51 2.62 12.02
CA ASP A 71 -32.29 2.09 12.65
C ASP A 71 -31.10 2.06 11.66
N ALA A 72 -31.24 2.60 10.45
CA ALA A 72 -30.16 2.65 9.47
C ALA A 72 -28.93 3.36 10.06
N ASN A 73 -27.80 2.68 10.06
CA ASN A 73 -26.55 3.24 10.58
C ASN A 73 -25.36 2.79 9.73
N PRO A 74 -24.81 3.66 8.87
CA PRO A 74 -23.68 3.32 8.01
C PRO A 74 -22.38 3.08 8.78
N ASN A 75 -22.29 3.46 10.06
CA ASN A 75 -21.10 3.23 10.87
C ASN A 75 -21.07 1.85 11.53
N GLU A 76 -22.20 1.14 11.55
CA GLU A 76 -22.31 -0.20 12.15
C GLU A 76 -21.98 -1.28 11.13
N GLU A 77 -20.73 -1.25 10.65
CA GLU A 77 -20.18 -2.25 9.76
C GLU A 77 -18.75 -2.65 10.15
N ARG A 78 -18.38 -3.87 9.77
CA ARG A 78 -17.00 -4.35 9.78
C ARG A 78 -16.56 -4.61 8.34
N GLU A 79 -15.61 -3.83 7.85
CA GLU A 79 -15.00 -4.06 6.54
C GLU A 79 -13.81 -5.03 6.65
N GLN A 80 -13.77 -6.04 5.79
CA GLN A 80 -12.61 -6.91 5.62
C GLN A 80 -12.05 -6.78 4.20
N LEU A 81 -10.76 -6.47 4.10
CA LEU A 81 -10.08 -6.25 2.83
C LEU A 81 -9.28 -7.49 2.41
N PHE A 82 -9.57 -7.95 1.21
CA PHE A 82 -8.83 -8.99 0.49
C PHE A 82 -8.36 -8.46 -0.85
N TYR A 83 -7.47 -9.23 -1.47
CA TYR A 83 -7.00 -9.02 -2.82
C TYR A 83 -7.15 -10.29 -3.63
N ILE A 84 -7.46 -10.17 -4.92
CA ILE A 84 -7.41 -11.30 -5.84
C ILE A 84 -5.94 -11.69 -6.02
N ASN A 85 -5.58 -12.91 -5.61
CA ASN A 85 -4.24 -13.46 -5.79
C ASN A 85 -4.09 -14.04 -7.19
N SER A 86 -5.04 -14.90 -7.59
CA SER A 86 -5.08 -15.51 -8.92
C SER A 86 -6.49 -15.99 -9.28
N LYS A 87 -6.77 -16.13 -10.57
CA LYS A 87 -7.93 -16.86 -11.08
C LYS A 87 -7.60 -18.35 -11.07
N THR A 88 -8.37 -19.13 -10.31
CA THR A 88 -8.11 -20.57 -10.13
C THR A 88 -8.85 -21.44 -11.15
N SER A 89 -10.04 -21.01 -11.56
CA SER A 89 -10.86 -21.73 -12.52
C SER A 89 -11.78 -20.77 -13.28
N GLU A 90 -12.11 -21.13 -14.52
CA GLU A 90 -13.05 -20.39 -15.35
C GLU A 90 -13.95 -21.36 -16.11
N THR A 91 -15.25 -21.16 -15.97
CA THR A 91 -16.29 -21.88 -16.70
C THR A 91 -17.28 -20.89 -17.31
N ARG A 92 -18.14 -21.37 -18.21
CA ARG A 92 -19.18 -20.54 -18.84
C ARG A 92 -20.17 -19.95 -17.82
N SER A 93 -20.37 -20.60 -16.68
CA SER A 93 -21.32 -20.17 -15.65
C SER A 93 -20.68 -19.46 -14.47
N GLN A 94 -19.38 -19.66 -14.23
CA GLN A 94 -18.72 -19.22 -13.00
C GLN A 94 -17.22 -19.02 -13.21
N VAL A 95 -16.65 -18.01 -12.54
CA VAL A 95 -15.21 -17.76 -12.45
C VAL A 95 -14.81 -17.80 -10.98
N ASP A 96 -13.75 -18.53 -10.68
CA ASP A 96 -13.24 -18.72 -9.32
C ASP A 96 -11.94 -17.97 -9.12
N PHE A 97 -11.86 -17.25 -8.00
CA PHE A 97 -10.71 -16.47 -7.58
C PHE A 97 -10.21 -16.95 -6.23
N GLU A 98 -8.89 -17.10 -6.12
CA GLU A 98 -8.22 -17.21 -4.83
C GLU A 98 -7.97 -15.80 -4.29
N LEU A 99 -8.39 -15.56 -3.05
CA LEU A 99 -8.18 -14.32 -2.35
C LEU A 99 -7.01 -14.46 -1.36
N CYS A 100 -6.29 -13.36 -1.16
CA CYS A 100 -5.26 -13.26 -0.14
C CYS A 100 -5.44 -12.00 0.71
N SER A 101 -4.91 -12.04 1.93
CA SER A 101 -4.85 -10.87 2.80
C SER A 101 -3.80 -9.87 2.27
N PRO A 102 -3.89 -8.57 2.60
CA PRO A 102 -2.88 -7.58 2.22
C PRO A 102 -1.44 -7.96 2.59
N PHE A 103 -1.26 -8.78 3.64
CA PHE A 103 0.05 -9.23 4.11
C PHE A 103 0.66 -10.32 3.22
N ASN A 104 -0.15 -11.06 2.48
CA ASN A 104 0.27 -12.23 1.71
C ASN A 104 0.30 -11.97 0.19
N LEU A 105 0.07 -10.72 -0.24
CA LEU A 105 0.12 -10.33 -1.64
C LEU A 105 1.57 -10.43 -2.15
N GLN A 106 1.88 -11.46 -2.95
CA GLN A 106 3.17 -11.64 -3.61
C GLN A 106 3.44 -10.50 -4.60
N SER A 107 3.98 -9.39 -4.11
CA SER A 107 4.72 -8.33 -4.83
C SER A 107 4.80 -7.02 -4.04
N LEU A 108 4.17 -6.91 -2.85
CA LEU A 108 4.47 -5.80 -1.96
C LEU A 108 5.77 -6.12 -1.21
N GLN A 109 6.93 -5.70 -1.75
CA GLN A 109 8.16 -5.70 -0.96
C GLN A 109 8.01 -4.71 0.21
N LEU A 110 7.58 -5.20 1.36
CA LEU A 110 7.79 -4.54 2.64
C LEU A 110 9.18 -4.94 3.13
N PRO A 111 10.21 -4.22 2.66
CA PRO A 111 10.71 -3.08 3.43
C PRO A 111 10.90 -1.83 2.56
N THR A 112 10.28 -0.71 2.95
CA THR A 112 10.46 0.57 2.23
C THR A 112 11.88 1.15 2.38
N ARG A 113 12.68 0.64 3.33
CA ARG A 113 14.04 1.10 3.62
C ARG A 113 15.04 -0.02 3.34
N GLN A 114 15.74 0.09 2.21
CA GLN A 114 16.89 -0.75 1.92
C GLN A 114 18.12 -0.24 2.69
N ILE A 115 18.95 -1.17 3.18
CA ILE A 115 20.24 -0.83 3.79
C ILE A 115 21.19 -0.42 2.67
N THR A 116 21.24 0.89 2.42
CA THR A 116 22.12 1.48 1.40
C THR A 116 22.98 2.58 2.03
N PRO A 117 24.17 2.87 1.47
CA PRO A 117 25.04 3.92 1.96
C PRO A 117 24.54 5.33 1.61
N VAL A 118 23.41 5.47 0.90
CA VAL A 118 22.85 6.75 0.45
C VAL A 118 21.71 7.17 1.38
N CYS A 119 21.55 8.48 1.59
CA CYS A 119 20.51 9.06 2.43
C CYS A 119 19.12 8.81 1.84
N THR A 120 18.32 7.98 2.52
CA THR A 120 16.93 7.72 2.14
C THR A 120 16.09 9.00 2.07
N TRP A 121 16.33 9.97 2.97
CA TRP A 121 15.60 11.23 2.99
C TRP A 121 15.82 12.03 1.71
N CYS A 122 17.07 12.12 1.26
CA CYS A 122 17.42 12.76 0.00
C CYS A 122 16.80 12.03 -1.20
N MET A 123 16.93 10.70 -1.24
CA MET A 123 16.42 9.88 -2.35
C MET A 123 14.91 9.94 -2.51
N ARG A 124 14.17 10.25 -1.43
CA ARG A 124 12.71 10.44 -1.45
C ARG A 124 12.28 11.89 -1.68
N GLY A 125 13.23 12.81 -1.91
CA GLY A 125 12.93 14.24 -2.05
C GLY A 125 12.52 14.91 -0.73
N TRP A 126 12.82 14.31 0.41
CA TRP A 126 12.48 14.82 1.75
C TRP A 126 13.57 15.71 2.35
N TYR A 127 14.52 16.18 1.55
CA TYR A 127 15.54 17.13 1.98
C TYR A 127 14.87 18.41 2.53
N ARG A 128 15.23 18.81 3.77
CA ARG A 128 14.69 19.98 4.49
C ARG A 128 13.18 19.96 4.76
N SER A 129 12.52 18.82 4.54
CA SER A 129 11.07 18.71 4.71
C SER A 129 10.62 18.53 6.16
N GLY A 130 11.55 18.26 7.10
CA GLY A 130 11.22 17.80 8.46
C GLY A 130 10.66 16.37 8.53
N THR A 131 10.46 15.72 7.38
CA THR A 131 10.07 14.31 7.29
C THR A 131 11.33 13.45 7.21
N GLY A 132 12.08 13.39 8.31
CA GLY A 132 13.33 12.61 8.47
C GLY A 132 14.63 13.40 8.25
N CYS A 133 14.63 14.44 7.41
CA CYS A 133 15.75 15.37 7.29
C CYS A 133 15.41 16.71 7.95
N ASP A 134 16.05 16.98 9.09
CA ASP A 134 15.78 18.15 9.94
C ASP A 134 16.70 19.34 9.62
N TYR A 135 17.30 19.34 8.42
CA TYR A 135 18.21 20.42 8.04
C TYR A 135 17.45 21.71 7.77
N ALA A 136 17.50 22.64 8.72
CA ALA A 136 16.90 23.97 8.63
C ALA A 136 17.95 25.10 8.51
N GLY A 137 19.25 24.79 8.40
CA GLY A 137 20.33 25.78 8.36
C GLY A 137 20.41 26.57 7.04
N SER A 138 21.12 27.69 7.04
CA SER A 138 21.25 28.60 5.88
C SER A 138 22.49 28.34 5.03
N ASN A 139 23.18 27.20 5.19
CA ASN A 139 24.32 26.84 4.34
C ASN A 139 23.80 26.05 3.13
N TYR A 140 24.11 26.52 1.94
CA TYR A 140 23.63 25.92 0.70
C TYR A 140 24.78 25.27 -0.05
N PHE A 141 24.53 24.10 -0.64
CA PHE A 141 25.52 23.40 -1.45
C PHE A 141 24.84 22.81 -2.68
N THR A 142 25.54 22.87 -3.81
CA THR A 142 25.14 22.18 -5.04
C THR A 142 25.16 20.66 -4.85
N LYS A 143 24.58 19.92 -5.80
CA LYS A 143 24.52 18.44 -5.79
C LYS A 143 25.90 17.77 -5.65
N ASP A 144 26.96 18.45 -6.09
CA ASP A 144 28.34 17.96 -6.03
C ASP A 144 29.07 18.38 -4.74
N GLY A 145 28.39 19.04 -3.80
CA GLY A 145 28.96 19.46 -2.52
C GLY A 145 29.71 20.80 -2.56
N VAL A 146 29.61 21.56 -3.65
CA VAL A 146 30.23 22.89 -3.76
C VAL A 146 29.33 23.93 -3.07
N ALA A 147 29.91 24.73 -2.17
CA ALA A 147 29.21 25.80 -1.47
C ALA A 147 28.66 26.84 -2.46
N THR A 148 27.44 27.32 -2.20
CA THR A 148 26.77 28.34 -2.99
C THR A 148 26.04 29.32 -2.07
N ASP A 149 26.00 30.59 -2.45
CA ASP A 149 25.18 31.60 -1.75
C ASP A 149 23.77 31.70 -2.32
N ASP A 150 23.51 31.03 -3.45
CA ASP A 150 22.21 30.99 -4.13
C ASP A 150 21.36 29.82 -3.59
N PRO A 151 20.25 30.09 -2.87
CA PRO A 151 19.39 29.06 -2.31
C PRO A 151 18.70 28.19 -3.36
N SER A 152 18.51 28.70 -4.59
CA SER A 152 17.84 27.95 -5.66
C SER A 152 18.68 26.78 -6.19
N LYS A 153 19.99 26.82 -5.93
CA LYS A 153 20.96 25.79 -6.34
C LYS A 153 21.26 24.78 -5.24
N ASP A 154 20.61 24.90 -4.08
CA ASP A 154 20.79 23.98 -2.96
C ASP A 154 20.15 22.62 -3.26
N VAL A 155 20.99 21.62 -3.46
CA VAL A 155 20.56 20.25 -3.75
C VAL A 155 21.40 19.31 -2.90
N CYS A 156 20.73 18.50 -2.07
CA CYS A 156 21.40 17.43 -1.34
C CYS A 156 21.81 16.32 -2.32
N GLY A 157 23.08 15.89 -2.26
CA GLY A 157 23.60 14.78 -3.05
C GLY A 157 23.33 13.39 -2.42
N GLY A 158 22.84 13.36 -1.18
CA GLY A 158 22.47 12.14 -0.46
C GLY A 158 23.65 11.38 0.15
N ARG A 159 24.87 11.93 0.18
CA ARG A 159 26.05 11.31 0.80
C ARG A 159 26.18 11.71 2.27
N LEU A 160 26.92 10.93 3.05
CA LEU A 160 27.20 11.28 4.45
C LEU A 160 27.93 12.63 4.56
N ASP A 161 28.86 12.88 3.64
CA ASP A 161 29.63 14.13 3.62
C ASP A 161 28.75 15.35 3.33
N ASP A 162 27.67 15.19 2.55
CA ASP A 162 26.69 16.26 2.33
C ASP A 162 25.97 16.66 3.62
N CYS A 163 25.73 15.70 4.51
CA CYS A 163 25.19 15.97 5.84
C CYS A 163 26.23 16.64 6.74
N LYS A 164 27.51 16.24 6.68
CA LYS A 164 28.59 16.89 7.45
C LYS A 164 28.79 18.35 7.05
N LEU A 165 28.73 18.66 5.76
CA LEU A 165 28.81 20.05 5.26
C LEU A 165 27.69 20.94 5.82
N ARG A 166 26.52 20.34 6.10
CA ARG A 166 25.31 21.04 6.53
C ARG A 166 25.18 21.16 8.04
N PHE A 167 25.36 20.05 8.77
CA PHE A 167 25.21 19.98 10.22
C PHE A 167 26.53 20.21 10.98
N GLY A 168 27.68 20.13 10.29
CA GLY A 168 29.01 20.09 10.89
C GLY A 168 29.48 18.65 11.16
N GLU A 169 30.79 18.45 11.26
CA GLU A 169 31.38 17.11 11.44
C GLU A 169 31.13 16.50 12.83
N SER A 170 30.95 17.33 13.85
CA SER A 170 30.82 16.93 15.25
C SER A 170 29.38 16.94 15.78
N SER A 171 28.41 17.32 14.94
CA SER A 171 27.01 17.43 15.32
C SER A 171 26.24 16.15 14.96
N PRO A 172 25.13 15.86 15.65
CA PRO A 172 24.21 14.81 15.22
C PRO A 172 23.74 15.06 13.77
N LEU A 173 23.99 14.07 12.90
CA LEU A 173 23.60 14.12 11.50
C LEU A 173 22.23 13.44 11.33
N SER A 174 21.23 14.17 10.80
CA SER A 174 19.96 13.55 10.36
C SER A 174 20.14 12.81 9.03
N PHE A 175 21.05 11.82 9.01
CA PHE A 175 21.37 11.01 7.83
C PHE A 175 20.49 9.76 7.76
N GLY A 176 19.80 9.58 6.63
CA GLY A 176 18.83 8.49 6.43
C GLY A 176 19.42 7.20 5.85
N GLY A 177 20.73 7.15 5.61
CA GLY A 177 21.42 5.99 5.06
C GLY A 177 22.21 5.21 6.11
N PHE A 178 22.85 4.12 5.68
CA PHE A 178 23.71 3.28 6.50
C PHE A 178 25.15 3.34 5.95
N PRO A 179 26.01 4.23 6.47
CA PRO A 179 27.37 4.42 5.94
C PRO A 179 28.21 3.12 5.95
N GLY A 180 27.93 2.22 6.90
CA GLY A 180 28.59 0.93 7.01
C GLY A 180 28.07 -0.17 6.07
N ALA A 181 27.03 0.09 5.27
CA ALA A 181 26.44 -0.91 4.37
C ALA A 181 27.44 -1.42 3.31
N ASN A 182 28.44 -0.60 2.95
CA ASN A 182 29.49 -0.95 2.00
C ASN A 182 30.80 -1.42 2.67
N LEU A 183 30.82 -1.62 3.99
CA LEU A 183 31.94 -2.27 4.68
C LEU A 183 31.89 -3.80 4.46
N GLN A 184 31.93 -4.22 3.19
CA GLN A 184 32.35 -5.59 2.86
C GLN A 184 33.88 -5.59 2.94
N GLY A 185 34.40 -6.43 3.83
CA GLY A 185 35.76 -6.38 4.36
C GLY A 185 36.85 -6.08 3.33
N LYS A 186 37.70 -5.11 3.67
CA LYS A 186 39.13 -5.19 3.39
C LYS A 186 39.81 -5.80 4.60
#